data_AF-A0A820SCW6-F1
#
_entry.id   AF-A0A820SCW6-F1
#
_cell.length_a   1.000
_cell.length_b   1.000
_cell.length_c   1.000
_cell.angle_alpha   90.00
_cell.angle_beta   90.00
_cell.angle_gamma   90.00
#
_symmetry.space_group_name_H-M   'P 1'
#
loop_
_entity.id
_entity.type
_entity.pdbx_description
1 polymer ?
#
loop_
_entity_poly.entity_id
_entity_poly.type
_entity_poly.pdbx_seq_one_letter_code
_entity_poly.pdbx_strand_id
1 'polypeptide(L)' 'HQDIQTNLKTRTHVGRPPWKLLFAKFKAEHRTTNVFFTGNRIMANEIKQRCDEHGFPFQHEPYF' A
#
# COMPACT_ATOMS: atom_id res chain seq x y z
N HIS A 1 16.32 16.79 2.51
CA HIS A 1 16.86 16.34 3.80
C HIS A 1 16.80 14.81 3.78
N GLN A 2 17.93 14.11 3.87
CA GLN A 2 17.98 12.63 3.93
C GLN A 2 18.06 12.19 5.39
N ASP A 3 17.48 11.05 5.70
CA ASP A 3 17.60 10.43 7.02
C ASP A 3 19.06 10.03 7.26
N ILE A 4 19.67 10.50 8.35
CA ILE A 4 21.11 10.34 8.59
C ILE A 4 21.48 8.87 8.87
N GLN A 5 20.56 8.10 9.46
CA GLN A 5 20.81 6.72 9.86
C GLN A 5 20.66 5.74 8.68
N THR A 6 19.69 5.97 7.82
CA THR A 6 19.35 5.07 6.70
C THR A 6 19.79 5.60 5.33
N ASN A 7 20.19 6.88 5.24
CA ASN A 7 20.48 7.62 4.02
C ASN A 7 19.31 7.70 3.00
N LEU A 8 18.10 7.29 3.40
CA LEU A 8 16.93 7.34 2.53
C LEU A 8 16.37 8.76 2.46
N LYS A 9 15.88 9.14 1.27
CA LYS A 9 15.07 10.36 1.09
C LYS A 9 13.63 10.18 1.61
N THR A 10 13.16 8.94 1.64
CA THR A 10 11.83 8.56 2.14
C THR A 10 11.82 8.53 3.65
N ARG A 11 10.74 9.04 4.24
CA ARG A 11 10.57 9.05 5.70
C ARG A 11 10.09 7.68 6.15
N THR A 12 10.75 7.12 7.16
CA THR A 12 10.26 5.92 7.84
C THR A 12 9.08 6.29 8.74
N HIS A 13 7.97 5.55 8.62
CA HIS A 13 6.79 5.71 9.44
C HIS A 13 6.68 4.56 10.44
N VAL A 14 6.39 4.90 11.70
CA VAL A 14 6.19 3.90 12.77
C VAL A 14 4.74 3.42 12.79
N GLY A 15 4.54 2.14 13.12
CA GLY A 15 3.21 1.53 13.27
C GLY A 15 2.67 0.88 12.00
N ARG A 16 1.37 0.58 12.00
CA ARG A 16 0.67 -0.02 10.86
C ARG A 16 0.44 1.03 9.76
N PRO A 17 0.52 0.65 8.48
CA PRO A 17 0.22 1.59 7.40
C PRO A 17 -1.24 2.08 7.46
N PRO A 18 -1.51 3.38 7.24
CA PRO A 18 -2.86 3.94 7.28
C PRO A 18 -3.60 3.68 5.95
N TRP A 19 -3.88 2.40 5.64
CA TRP A 19 -4.39 1.97 4.33
C TRP A 19 -5.61 2.75 3.85
N LYS A 20 -6.56 3.07 4.75
CA LYS A 20 -7.76 3.83 4.41
C LYS A 20 -7.43 5.21 3.81
N LEU A 21 -6.53 5.96 4.43
CA LEU A 21 -6.15 7.29 3.96
C LEU A 21 -5.33 7.19 2.67
N LEU A 22 -4.44 6.20 2.59
CA LEU A 22 -3.58 5.98 1.44
C LEU A 22 -4.41 5.67 0.18
N PHE A 23 -5.38 4.77 0.27
CA PHE A 23 -6.24 4.37 -0.84
C PHE A 23 -7.17 5.49 -1.29
N ALA A 24 -7.78 6.21 -0.35
CA ALA A 24 -8.61 7.37 -0.66
C ALA A 24 -7.82 8.45 -1.41
N LYS A 25 -6.57 8.70 -0.98
CA LYS A 25 -5.66 9.61 -1.66
C LYS A 25 -5.36 9.14 -3.10
N PHE A 26 -5.00 7.87 -3.29
CA PHE A 26 -4.73 7.35 -4.62
C PHE A 26 -5.95 7.43 -5.55
N LYS A 27 -7.15 7.20 -5.04
CA LYS A 27 -8.39 7.32 -5.81
C LYS A 27 -8.64 8.76 -6.28
N ALA A 28 -8.29 9.74 -5.44
CA ALA A 28 -8.45 11.16 -5.77
C ALA A 28 -7.39 11.64 -6.77
N GLU A 29 -6.15 11.13 -6.65
CA GLU A 29 -5.01 11.61 -7.44
C GLU A 29 -4.82 10.89 -8.78
N HIS A 30 -5.28 9.64 -8.91
CA HIS A 30 -5.00 8.81 -10.08
C HIS A 30 -6.25 8.18 -10.70
N ARG A 31 -6.29 8.19 -12.04
CA ARG A 31 -7.38 7.58 -12.82
C ARG A 31 -7.40 6.06 -12.75
N THR A 32 -6.23 5.43 -12.76
CA THR A 32 -6.06 3.97 -12.75
C THR A 32 -5.02 3.58 -11.71
N THR A 33 -5.36 2.67 -10.81
CA THR A 33 -4.46 2.17 -9.77
C THR A 33 -4.55 0.66 -9.71
N ASN A 34 -3.44 -0.03 -9.94
CA ASN A 34 -3.31 -1.48 -9.76
C ASN A 34 -2.49 -1.75 -8.50
N VAL A 35 -2.94 -2.70 -7.68
CA VAL A 35 -2.30 -3.04 -6.41
C VAL A 35 -1.72 -4.44 -6.48
N PHE A 36 -0.40 -4.53 -6.29
CA PHE A 36 0.32 -5.79 -6.16
C PHE A 36 0.74 -5.94 -4.70
N PHE A 37 0.47 -7.10 -4.12
CA PHE A 37 0.87 -7.39 -2.76
C PHE A 37 1.55 -8.74 -2.66
N THR A 38 2.55 -8.81 -1.78
CA THR A 38 3.23 -10.04 -1.42
C THR A 38 3.57 -10.00 0.07
N GLY A 39 3.20 -11.06 0.79
CA GLY A 39 3.32 -11.11 2.24
C GLY A 39 2.30 -12.02 2.91
N ASN A 40 2.01 -11.76 4.18
CA ASN A 40 1.10 -12.63 4.94
C ASN A 40 -0.37 -12.49 4.49
N ARG A 41 -1.14 -13.57 4.64
CA ARG A 41 -2.56 -13.64 4.23
C ARG A 41 -3.47 -12.65 4.96
N ILE A 42 -3.16 -12.31 6.22
CA ILE A 42 -4.01 -11.39 7.01
C ILE A 42 -3.96 -10.00 6.39
N MET A 43 -2.77 -9.51 6.09
CA MET A 43 -2.54 -8.22 5.45
C MET A 43 -3.01 -8.24 3.98
N ALA A 44 -2.84 -9.37 3.27
CA ALA A 44 -3.39 -9.52 1.92
C ALA A 44 -4.91 -9.31 1.92
N ASN A 45 -5.63 -9.90 2.88
CA ASN A 45 -7.08 -9.76 2.99
C ASN A 45 -7.48 -8.31 3.32
N GLU A 46 -6.75 -7.64 4.22
CA GLU A 46 -7.00 -6.23 4.55
C GLU A 46 -6.81 -5.34 3.32
N ILE A 47 -5.70 -5.50 2.60
CA ILE A 47 -5.40 -4.73 1.40
C ILE A 47 -6.43 -5.03 0.29
N LYS A 48 -6.79 -6.30 0.11
CA LYS A 48 -7.81 -6.70 -0.87
C LYS A 48 -9.16 -6.03 -0.57
N GLN A 49 -9.60 -6.01 0.69
CA GLN A 49 -10.83 -5.32 1.08
C GLN A 49 -10.79 -3.84 0.70
N ARG A 50 -9.65 -3.16 0.91
CA ARG A 50 -9.47 -1.75 0.49
C ARG A 50 -9.49 -1.58 -1.03
N CYS A 51 -8.92 -2.54 -1.76
CA CYS A 51 -8.98 -2.54 -3.23
C CYS A 51 -10.42 -2.66 -3.72
N ASP A 52 -11.20 -3.58 -3.14
CA ASP A 52 -12.61 -3.80 -3.47
C ASP A 52 -13.44 -2.53 -3.19
N GLU A 53 -13.20 -1.83 -2.07
CA GLU A 53 -13.86 -0.56 -1.71
C GLU A 53 -13.61 0.57 -2.74
N HIS A 54 -12.44 0.59 -3.39
CA HIS A 54 -12.03 1.69 -4.28
C HIS A 54 -12.08 1.31 -5.78
N GLY A 55 -12.39 0.05 -6.09
CA GLY A 55 -12.40 -0.50 -7.44
C GLY A 55 -11.00 -0.66 -8.04
N PHE A 56 -9.99 -0.96 -7.22
CA PHE A 56 -8.63 -1.21 -7.68
C PHE A 56 -8.42 -2.70 -7.99
N PRO A 57 -7.87 -3.06 -9.17
CA PRO A 57 -7.44 -4.43 -9.41
C PRO A 57 -6.36 -4.86 -8.42
N PHE A 58 -6.53 -6.03 -7.82
CA PHE A 58 -5.63 -6.58 -6.81
C PHE A 58 -5.03 -7.90 -7.27
N GLN A 59 -3.71 -8.02 -7.18
CA GLN A 59 -2.96 -9.24 -7.44
C GLN A 59 -2.10 -9.60 -6.23
N HIS A 60 -2.34 -10.78 -5.68
CA HIS A 60 -1.50 -11.34 -4.63
C HIS A 60 -0.44 -12.23 -5.27
N GLU A 61 0.80 -11.80 -5.25
CA GLU A 61 1.92 -12.55 -5.79
C GLU A 61 2.66 -13.28 -4.66
N PRO A 62 2.66 -14.62 -4.64
CA PRO A 62 3.59 -15.34 -3.79
C PRO A 62 5.01 -15.07 -4.28
N TYR A 63 5.92 -14.69 -3.37
CA TYR A 63 7.36 -14.72 -3.67
C TYR A 63 7.73 -16.16 -4.02
N PHE A 64 8.12 -16.40 -5.28
CA PHE A 64 8.83 -17.60 -5.71
C PHE A 64 10.33 -17.33 -5.70
#